data_AF-A0AAT9H9Y6-F1
#
_entry.id   AF-A0AAT9H9Y6-F1
#
_cell.length_a   1.000
_cell.length_b   1.000
_cell.length_c   1.000
_cell.angle_alpha   90.00
_cell.angle_beta   90.00
_cell.angle_gamma   90.00
#
_symmetry.space_group_name_H-M   'P 1'
#
loop_
_entity.id
_entity.type
_entity.pdbx_description
1 polymer ?
#
loop_
_entity_poly.entity_id
_entity_poly.type
_entity_poly.pdbx_seq_one_letter_code
_entity_poly.pdbx_strand_id
1 'polypeptide(L)'
;MTAGVEPPLGEPSIDRLTEKELELHALELLAEYGWEHISGPELGPAYGVRADWDDLVLRPRLLKAIRNRYPRLPEHVAEDAVSELLRWHTKNDLRENHRFYERLTAGVQVPYEDAATGETRHVTIRPVDFGDAHGNDLVAASQVRVRSTKNRTFVFDIVLYVNGLPLAVVELKKADSNDNARTAYDQLQGYRRELKETGTFSTLLVTLVSDGITARLGTPSRPGSTWPLARRRARRHAPQGRTAGRTCPGADALRRLRAHPSSGSDRELPVLLRPGVGCRRHGEARQGAPVHRRQCSRPGH
;
A
#
# COMPACT_ATOMS: atom_id res chain seq x y z
N MET A 1 -28.61 -2.98 -49.72
CA MET A 1 -27.19 -2.96 -49.35
C MET A 1 -27.10 -2.41 -47.94
N THR A 2 -27.20 -3.27 -46.93
CA THR A 2 -27.02 -2.90 -45.53
C THR A 2 -25.53 -3.02 -45.22
N ALA A 3 -24.88 -1.88 -45.00
CA ALA A 3 -23.51 -1.82 -44.52
C ALA A 3 -23.43 -2.59 -43.19
N GLY A 4 -22.64 -3.66 -43.16
CA GLY A 4 -22.34 -4.38 -41.94
C GLY A 4 -21.57 -3.45 -41.02
N VAL A 5 -22.18 -3.09 -39.89
CA VAL A 5 -21.44 -2.51 -38.76
C VAL A 5 -20.55 -3.63 -38.24
N GLU A 6 -19.24 -3.51 -38.45
CA GLU A 6 -18.27 -4.40 -37.82
C GLU A 6 -18.50 -4.37 -36.30
N PRO A 7 -18.61 -5.54 -35.64
CA PRO A 7 -18.75 -5.58 -34.20
C PRO A 7 -17.53 -4.91 -33.56
N PRO A 8 -17.69 -4.16 -32.45
CA PRO A 8 -16.57 -3.52 -31.79
C PRO A 8 -15.55 -4.60 -31.45
N LEU A 9 -14.29 -4.38 -31.85
CA LEU A 9 -13.16 -5.23 -31.50
C LEU A 9 -13.21 -5.47 -29.99
N GLY A 10 -13.61 -6.68 -29.60
CA GLY A 10 -13.73 -7.04 -28.20
C GLY A 10 -12.36 -6.88 -27.55
N GLU A 11 -12.32 -6.30 -26.35
CA GLU A 11 -11.10 -6.23 -25.55
C GLU A 11 -10.41 -7.60 -25.56
N PRO A 12 -9.09 -7.66 -25.88
CA PRO A 12 -8.39 -8.93 -25.93
C PRO A 12 -8.54 -9.63 -24.59
N SER A 13 -9.00 -10.88 -24.64
CA SER A 13 -9.12 -11.72 -23.44
C SER A 13 -7.74 -11.85 -22.79
N ILE A 14 -7.69 -11.68 -21.45
CA ILE A 14 -6.44 -11.59 -20.67
C ILE A 14 -5.49 -12.78 -20.92
N ASP A 15 -6.04 -13.95 -21.24
CA ASP A 15 -5.30 -15.18 -21.57
C ASP A 15 -4.50 -15.12 -22.88
N ARG A 16 -4.70 -14.10 -23.72
CA ARG A 16 -3.96 -13.87 -24.98
C ARG A 16 -2.94 -12.75 -24.90
N LEU A 17 -2.85 -12.06 -23.76
CA LEU A 17 -1.92 -10.96 -23.60
C LEU A 17 -0.48 -11.47 -23.54
N THR A 18 0.43 -10.70 -24.14
CA THR A 18 1.86 -10.79 -23.89
C THR A 18 2.18 -10.31 -22.47
N GLU A 19 3.36 -10.66 -21.95
CA GLU A 19 3.84 -10.20 -20.63
C GLU A 19 3.85 -8.66 -20.53
N LYS A 20 4.26 -7.99 -21.61
CA LYS A 20 4.25 -6.52 -21.70
C LYS A 20 2.84 -5.94 -21.66
N GLU A 21 1.88 -6.54 -22.35
CA GLU A 21 0.49 -6.10 -22.32
C GLU A 21 -0.15 -6.37 -20.94
N LEU A 22 0.21 -7.46 -20.29
CA LEU A 22 -0.22 -7.77 -18.93
C LEU A 22 0.37 -6.77 -17.91
N GLU A 23 1.62 -6.37 -18.07
CA GLU A 23 2.25 -5.31 -17.27
C GLU A 23 1.52 -3.98 -17.42
N LEU A 24 1.27 -3.55 -18.66
CA LEU A 24 0.54 -2.32 -18.91
C LEU A 24 -0.86 -2.36 -18.29
N HIS A 25 -1.57 -3.47 -18.47
CA HIS A 25 -2.90 -3.64 -17.89
C HIS A 25 -2.87 -3.59 -16.34
N ALA A 26 -1.86 -4.20 -15.71
CA ALA A 26 -1.69 -4.15 -14.27
C ALA A 26 -1.43 -2.71 -13.77
N LEU A 27 -0.61 -1.95 -14.49
CA LEU A 27 -0.32 -0.54 -14.18
C LEU A 27 -1.57 0.35 -14.35
N GLU A 28 -2.36 0.13 -15.40
CA GLU A 28 -3.64 0.83 -15.60
C GLU A 28 -4.61 0.57 -14.44
N LEU A 29 -4.76 -0.69 -14.02
CA LEU A 29 -5.58 -1.04 -12.87
C LEU A 29 -5.07 -0.38 -11.58
N LEU A 30 -3.75 -0.37 -11.35
CA LEU A 30 -3.16 0.31 -10.20
C LEU A 30 -3.43 1.82 -10.24
N ALA A 31 -3.36 2.45 -11.40
CA ALA A 31 -3.68 3.86 -11.58
C ALA A 31 -5.15 4.17 -11.22
N GLU A 32 -6.10 3.29 -11.54
CA GLU A 32 -7.51 3.43 -11.11
C GLU A 32 -7.66 3.48 -9.57
N TYR A 33 -6.74 2.84 -8.83
CA TYR A 33 -6.71 2.86 -7.36
C TYR A 33 -5.80 3.96 -6.79
N GLY A 34 -5.32 4.89 -7.61
CA GLY A 34 -4.57 6.06 -7.18
C GLY A 34 -3.05 5.86 -7.08
N TRP A 35 -2.50 4.80 -7.69
CA TRP A 35 -1.06 4.61 -7.78
C TRP A 35 -0.47 5.42 -8.93
N GLU A 36 0.55 6.22 -8.64
CA GLU A 36 1.36 6.93 -9.65
C GLU A 36 2.28 5.93 -10.36
N HIS A 37 2.23 5.86 -11.69
CA HIS A 37 3.18 5.05 -12.46
C HIS A 37 4.50 5.82 -12.64
N ILE A 38 5.62 5.16 -12.34
CA ILE A 38 6.98 5.65 -12.62
C ILE A 38 7.77 4.58 -13.37
N SER A 39 8.58 4.98 -14.34
CA SER A 39 9.49 4.06 -15.02
C SER A 39 10.69 3.73 -14.13
N GLY A 40 10.98 2.46 -13.89
CA GLY A 40 12.10 2.01 -13.04
C GLY A 40 13.48 2.56 -13.42
N PRO A 41 13.82 2.74 -14.72
CA PRO A 41 15.00 3.49 -15.14
C PRO A 41 15.09 4.93 -14.60
N GLU A 42 13.96 5.59 -14.35
CA GLU A 42 13.88 6.95 -13.78
C GLU A 42 14.08 6.96 -12.26
N LEU A 43 14.02 5.79 -11.61
CA LEU A 43 14.32 5.65 -10.17
C LEU A 43 15.84 5.56 -9.89
N GLY A 44 16.69 5.71 -10.89
CA GLY A 44 18.13 5.58 -10.74
C GLY A 44 18.78 6.72 -9.95
N PRO A 45 20.04 6.55 -9.50
CA PRO A 45 20.81 7.60 -8.83
C PRO A 45 21.01 8.85 -9.67
N ALA A 46 21.05 8.71 -10.99
CA ALA A 46 21.16 9.83 -11.93
C ALA A 46 20.00 10.84 -11.80
N TYR A 47 18.84 10.41 -11.31
CA TYR A 47 17.66 11.25 -11.09
C TYR A 47 17.51 11.71 -9.63
N GLY A 48 18.47 11.38 -8.75
CA GLY A 48 18.45 11.73 -7.33
C GLY A 48 17.36 11.01 -6.51
N VAL A 49 16.71 10.01 -7.10
CA VAL A 49 15.61 9.27 -6.48
C VAL A 49 16.12 8.20 -5.50
N ARG A 50 17.27 7.60 -5.81
CA ARG A 50 17.97 6.61 -4.97
C ARG A 50 19.45 6.98 -4.80
N ALA A 51 20.05 6.52 -3.71
CA ALA A 51 21.48 6.75 -3.44
C ALA A 51 22.39 5.89 -4.35
N ASP A 52 22.06 4.61 -4.50
CA ASP A 52 22.71 3.67 -5.44
C ASP A 52 21.63 2.69 -5.96
N TRP A 53 22.02 1.78 -6.85
CA TRP A 53 21.20 0.71 -7.40
C TRP A 53 21.07 -0.51 -6.48
N ASP A 54 21.77 -0.58 -5.35
CA ASP A 54 21.69 -1.70 -4.41
C ASP A 54 20.49 -1.62 -3.45
N ASP A 55 19.97 -0.42 -3.23
CA ASP A 55 18.79 -0.15 -2.42
C ASP A 55 17.55 0.03 -3.32
N LEU A 56 16.39 -0.43 -2.83
CA LEU A 56 15.10 -0.15 -3.44
C LEU A 56 14.41 1.06 -2.81
N VAL A 57 14.76 1.45 -1.59
CA VAL A 57 14.05 2.49 -0.83
C VAL A 57 14.19 3.87 -1.48
N LEU A 58 13.05 4.54 -1.68
CA LEU A 58 13.01 5.91 -2.18
C LEU A 58 13.09 6.88 -0.99
N ARG A 59 14.29 6.95 -0.38
CA ARG A 59 14.52 7.70 0.87
C ARG A 59 14.00 9.14 0.85
N PRO A 60 14.15 9.94 -0.24
CA PRO A 60 13.60 11.29 -0.28
C PRO A 60 12.07 11.34 -0.15
N ARG A 61 11.35 10.39 -0.79
CA ARG A 61 9.88 10.30 -0.68
C ARG A 61 9.45 9.88 0.73
N LEU A 62 10.17 8.96 1.37
CA LEU A 62 9.91 8.54 2.75
C LEU A 62 10.09 9.67 3.76
N LEU A 63 11.19 10.42 3.65
CA LEU A 63 11.41 11.60 4.50
C LEU A 63 10.31 12.64 4.30
N LYS A 64 9.97 12.94 3.05
CA LYS A 64 8.87 13.88 2.71
C LYS A 64 7.55 13.44 3.33
N ALA A 65 7.19 12.16 3.23
CA ALA A 65 5.96 11.64 3.80
C ALA A 65 5.92 11.77 5.33
N ILE A 66 7.01 11.42 6.02
CA ILE A 66 7.11 11.54 7.48
C ILE A 66 7.03 13.01 7.91
N ARG A 67 7.78 13.92 7.25
CA ARG A 67 7.77 15.36 7.53
C ARG A 67 6.39 15.97 7.34
N ASN A 68 5.70 15.62 6.26
CA ASN A 68 4.34 16.09 5.99
C ASN A 68 3.32 15.60 7.02
N ARG A 69 3.48 14.36 7.50
CA ARG A 69 2.61 13.76 8.53
C ARG A 69 2.85 14.35 9.91
N TYR A 70 4.10 14.71 10.21
CA TYR A 70 4.52 15.21 11.52
C TYR A 70 5.20 16.59 11.43
N PRO A 71 4.53 17.64 10.90
CA PRO A 71 5.16 18.92 10.55
C PRO A 71 5.60 19.78 11.74
N ARG A 72 5.23 19.39 12.97
CA ARG A 72 5.59 20.10 14.20
C ARG A 72 6.84 19.54 14.88
N LEU A 73 7.35 18.41 14.40
CA LEU A 73 8.54 17.79 14.96
C LEU A 73 9.79 18.39 14.33
N PRO A 74 10.93 18.42 15.06
CA PRO A 74 12.20 18.82 14.49
C PRO A 74 12.62 17.96 13.30
N GLU A 75 13.38 18.56 12.38
CA GLU A 75 13.76 17.93 11.10
C GLU A 75 14.55 16.63 11.26
N HIS A 76 15.38 16.53 12.30
CA HIS A 76 16.18 15.33 12.59
C HIS A 76 15.31 14.11 12.93
N VAL A 77 14.10 14.31 13.48
CA VAL A 77 13.23 13.21 13.90
C VAL A 77 12.84 12.33 12.72
N ALA A 78 12.63 12.92 11.54
CA ALA A 78 12.35 12.16 10.33
C ALA A 78 13.55 11.31 9.90
N GLU A 79 14.75 11.87 9.95
CA GLU A 79 15.99 11.17 9.60
C GLU A 79 16.28 10.01 10.57
N ASP A 80 16.09 10.23 11.86
CA ASP A 80 16.27 9.22 12.92
C ASP A 80 15.23 8.11 12.79
N ALA A 81 13.96 8.46 12.53
CA ALA A 81 12.89 7.49 12.31
C ALA A 81 13.19 6.60 11.10
N VAL A 82 13.65 7.18 9.97
CA VAL A 82 14.04 6.42 8.78
C VAL A 82 15.24 5.52 9.08
N SER A 83 16.24 6.04 9.79
CA SER A 83 17.46 5.31 10.13
C SER A 83 17.15 4.11 11.04
N GLU A 84 16.29 4.27 12.03
CA GLU A 84 15.87 3.17 12.91
C GLU A 84 14.91 2.21 12.20
N LEU A 85 14.00 2.70 11.35
CA LEU A 85 13.12 1.85 10.54
C LEU A 85 13.92 0.90 9.65
N LEU A 86 14.96 1.40 8.97
CA LEU A 86 15.75 0.65 8.00
C LEU A 86 17.00 -0.03 8.61
N ARG A 87 17.22 0.08 9.92
CA ARG A 87 18.40 -0.47 10.60
C ARG A 87 18.44 -1.99 10.48
N TRP A 88 19.54 -2.52 9.93
CA TRP A 88 19.83 -3.96 9.94
C TRP A 88 20.74 -4.34 11.09
N HIS A 89 20.48 -5.50 11.67
CA HIS A 89 21.31 -6.04 12.75
C HIS A 89 22.02 -7.34 12.37
N THR A 90 21.48 -8.09 11.40
CA THR A 90 21.99 -9.39 10.99
C THR A 90 21.99 -9.51 9.48
N LYS A 91 22.76 -10.49 8.97
CA LYS A 91 22.71 -10.88 7.55
C LYS A 91 21.53 -11.82 7.24
N ASN A 92 20.58 -12.02 8.16
CA ASN A 92 19.42 -12.89 7.93
C ASN A 92 18.23 -12.04 7.49
N ASP A 93 18.03 -12.00 6.17
CA ASP A 93 16.94 -11.29 5.50
C ASP A 93 15.56 -11.58 6.11
N LEU A 94 15.26 -12.84 6.48
CA LEU A 94 13.98 -13.19 7.11
C LEU A 94 13.78 -12.54 8.47
N ARG A 95 14.84 -12.51 9.28
CA ARG A 95 14.81 -11.88 10.61
C ARG A 95 14.71 -10.37 10.50
N GLU A 96 15.47 -9.78 9.58
CA GLU A 96 15.38 -8.33 9.33
C GLU A 96 14.02 -7.95 8.73
N ASN A 97 13.43 -8.79 7.89
CA ASN A 97 12.10 -8.59 7.34
C ASN A 97 11.01 -8.60 8.42
N HIS A 98 11.09 -9.54 9.36
CA HIS A 98 10.18 -9.56 10.49
C HIS A 98 10.33 -8.30 11.38
N ARG A 99 11.57 -7.89 11.68
CA ARG A 99 11.84 -6.66 12.45
C ARG A 99 11.34 -5.41 11.73
N PHE A 100 11.56 -5.33 10.42
CA PHE A 100 11.04 -4.24 9.61
C PHE A 100 9.51 -4.21 9.67
N TYR A 101 8.84 -5.35 9.54
CA TYR A 101 7.38 -5.45 9.69
C TYR A 101 6.90 -4.96 11.07
N GLU A 102 7.57 -5.35 12.15
CA GLU A 102 7.24 -4.88 13.50
C GLU A 102 7.36 -3.36 13.62
N ARG A 103 8.48 -2.79 13.14
CA ARG A 103 8.69 -1.32 13.14
C ARG A 103 7.68 -0.59 12.24
N LEU A 104 7.35 -1.16 11.08
CA LEU A 104 6.39 -0.61 10.14
C LEU A 104 4.99 -0.50 10.76
N THR A 105 4.55 -1.54 11.46
CA THR A 105 3.20 -1.66 12.01
C THR A 105 3.05 -1.00 13.39
N ALA A 106 4.00 -1.21 14.30
CA ALA A 106 3.98 -0.59 15.62
C ALA A 106 4.35 0.91 15.56
N GLY A 107 5.20 1.27 14.61
CA GLY A 107 5.90 2.55 14.55
C GLY A 107 7.27 2.49 15.23
N VAL A 108 8.07 3.52 14.97
CA VAL A 108 9.43 3.68 15.50
C VAL A 108 9.43 4.78 16.54
N GLN A 109 9.99 4.51 17.72
CA GLN A 109 10.14 5.53 18.76
C GLN A 109 11.45 6.30 18.58
N VAL A 110 11.34 7.62 18.58
CA VAL A 110 12.48 8.54 18.40
C VAL A 110 12.44 9.59 19.52
N PRO A 111 13.57 9.86 20.20
CA PRO A 111 13.66 10.97 21.13
C PRO A 111 13.77 12.31 20.37
N TYR A 112 13.23 13.38 20.93
CA TYR A 112 13.45 14.74 20.45
C TYR A 112 13.39 15.73 21.63
N GLU A 113 14.03 16.87 21.48
CA GLU A 113 13.93 17.96 22.45
C GLU A 113 12.71 18.84 22.13
N ASP A 114 11.84 19.03 23.11
CA ASP A 114 10.69 19.93 22.98
C ASP A 114 11.19 21.38 23.04
N ALA A 115 11.00 22.14 21.96
CA ALA A 115 11.50 23.51 21.88
C ALA A 115 10.84 24.48 22.88
N ALA A 116 9.66 24.16 23.41
CA ALA A 116 8.95 24.98 24.38
C ALA A 116 9.37 24.68 25.82
N THR A 117 9.70 23.42 26.15
CA THR A 117 10.06 23.02 27.52
C THR A 117 11.54 22.72 27.73
N GLY A 118 12.30 22.47 26.65
CA GLY A 118 13.70 22.02 26.70
C GLY A 118 13.88 20.57 27.15
N GLU A 119 12.80 19.81 27.34
CA GLU A 119 12.86 18.43 27.83
C GLU A 119 12.97 17.43 26.68
N THR A 120 13.70 16.33 26.90
CA THR A 120 13.69 15.19 25.98
C THR A 120 12.37 14.43 26.09
N ARG A 121 11.66 14.33 24.98
CA ARG A 121 10.42 13.55 24.83
C ARG A 121 10.63 12.46 23.80
N HIS A 122 9.77 11.44 23.84
CA HIS A 122 9.74 10.39 22.83
C HIS A 122 8.47 10.49 21.99
N VAL A 123 8.60 10.28 20.69
CA VAL A 123 7.48 10.25 19.75
C VAL A 123 7.51 8.95 18.97
N THR A 124 6.34 8.36 18.72
CA THR A 124 6.20 7.19 17.85
C THR A 124 5.83 7.64 16.44
N ILE A 125 6.75 7.43 15.50
CA ILE A 125 6.59 7.74 14.08
C ILE A 125 6.06 6.51 13.35
N ARG A 126 4.94 6.66 12.65
CA ARG A 126 4.41 5.63 11.74
C ARG A 126 4.66 6.08 10.31
N PRO A 127 5.48 5.34 9.53
CA PRO A 127 5.83 5.74 8.17
C PRO A 127 4.68 5.51 7.17
N VAL A 128 3.66 4.72 7.53
CA VAL A 128 2.48 4.45 6.71
C VAL A 128 1.21 4.82 7.46
N ASP A 129 0.28 5.49 6.79
CA ASP A 129 -1.07 5.69 7.27
C ASP A 129 -1.96 4.49 6.93
N PHE A 130 -2.19 3.61 7.90
CA PHE A 130 -3.14 2.51 7.72
C PHE A 130 -4.60 2.93 7.94
N GLY A 131 -4.85 4.14 8.47
CA GLY A 131 -6.20 4.66 8.74
C GLY A 131 -6.78 5.45 7.58
N ASP A 132 -5.94 6.12 6.79
CA ASP A 132 -6.31 6.86 5.59
C ASP A 132 -5.35 6.56 4.43
N ALA A 133 -5.81 5.77 3.46
CA ALA A 133 -5.01 5.40 2.29
C ALA A 133 -4.62 6.62 1.44
N HIS A 134 -5.45 7.68 1.41
CA HIS A 134 -5.19 8.89 0.63
C HIS A 134 -4.11 9.78 1.25
N GLY A 135 -3.77 9.54 2.53
CA GLY A 135 -2.66 10.20 3.21
C GLY A 135 -1.28 9.65 2.83
N ASN A 136 -1.21 8.62 1.99
CA ASN A 136 0.04 8.01 1.53
C ASN A 136 0.35 8.37 0.07
N ASP A 137 1.64 8.52 -0.20
CA ASP A 137 2.21 8.56 -1.55
C ASP A 137 2.31 7.12 -2.10
N LEU A 138 1.56 6.80 -3.15
CA LEU A 138 1.46 5.47 -3.73
C LEU A 138 2.12 5.46 -5.12
N VAL A 139 3.17 4.66 -5.30
CA VAL A 139 3.91 4.56 -6.57
C VAL A 139 3.99 3.12 -7.03
N ALA A 140 3.56 2.86 -8.27
CA ALA A 140 3.77 1.61 -8.98
C ALA A 140 4.90 1.81 -9.98
N ALA A 141 6.07 1.25 -9.69
CA ALA A 141 7.23 1.43 -10.55
C ALA A 141 7.46 0.21 -11.43
N SER A 142 7.54 0.38 -12.75
CA SER A 142 7.76 -0.73 -13.68
C SER A 142 9.24 -0.98 -13.95
N GLN A 143 9.65 -2.23 -14.21
CA GLN A 143 11.00 -2.60 -14.64
C GLN A 143 12.11 -2.04 -13.72
N VAL A 144 11.93 -2.20 -12.41
CA VAL A 144 12.82 -1.63 -11.39
C VAL A 144 14.10 -2.45 -11.30
N ARG A 145 15.23 -1.77 -11.53
CA ARG A 145 16.55 -2.38 -11.45
C ARG A 145 17.11 -2.33 -10.03
N VAL A 146 17.72 -3.43 -9.62
CA VAL A 146 18.54 -3.53 -8.41
C VAL A 146 19.85 -4.26 -8.73
N ARG A 147 20.94 -3.84 -8.09
CA ARG A 147 22.28 -4.36 -8.33
C ARG A 147 22.81 -5.05 -7.09
N SER A 148 23.30 -6.28 -7.22
CA SER A 148 23.95 -6.97 -6.11
C SER A 148 25.34 -6.42 -5.81
N THR A 149 25.87 -6.75 -4.64
CA THR A 149 27.27 -6.50 -4.24
C THR A 149 28.29 -7.11 -5.21
N LYS A 150 27.87 -8.11 -6.01
CA LYS A 150 28.67 -8.75 -7.07
C LYS A 150 28.49 -8.09 -8.45
N ASN A 151 27.92 -6.88 -8.50
CA ASN A 151 27.68 -6.10 -9.71
C ASN A 151 26.75 -6.79 -10.75
N ARG A 152 25.90 -7.73 -10.30
CA ARG A 152 24.86 -8.34 -11.15
C ARG A 152 23.59 -7.52 -11.05
N THR A 153 22.93 -7.28 -12.18
CA THR A 153 21.66 -6.53 -12.23
C THR A 153 20.48 -7.48 -12.26
N PHE A 154 19.47 -7.19 -11.46
CA PHE A 154 18.18 -7.87 -11.40
C PHE A 154 17.08 -6.86 -11.70
N VAL A 155 15.99 -7.30 -12.29
CA VAL A 155 14.87 -6.44 -12.69
C VAL A 155 13.57 -7.05 -12.18
N PHE A 156 12.81 -6.27 -11.43
CA PHE A 156 11.45 -6.61 -11.02
C PHE A 156 10.45 -5.98 -11.98
N ASP A 157 9.39 -6.70 -12.36
CA ASP A 157 8.40 -6.19 -13.33
C ASP A 157 7.65 -4.98 -12.77
N ILE A 158 7.08 -5.10 -11.56
CA ILE A 158 6.49 -3.97 -10.86
C ILE A 158 6.88 -3.99 -9.37
N VAL A 159 7.32 -2.85 -8.84
CA VAL A 159 7.52 -2.64 -7.40
C VAL A 159 6.50 -1.62 -6.90
N LEU A 160 5.77 -1.99 -5.84
CA LEU A 160 4.79 -1.13 -5.19
C LEU A 160 5.41 -0.44 -3.99
N TYR A 161 5.44 0.88 -4.05
CA TYR A 161 5.96 1.77 -3.03
C TYR A 161 4.85 2.48 -2.27
N VAL A 162 4.96 2.50 -0.94
CA VAL A 162 4.11 3.32 -0.07
C VAL A 162 5.00 4.28 0.69
N ASN A 163 4.82 5.58 0.49
CA ASN A 163 5.69 6.62 1.05
C ASN A 163 7.17 6.35 0.75
N GLY A 164 7.49 5.82 -0.43
CA GLY A 164 8.87 5.46 -0.80
C GLY A 164 9.40 4.15 -0.21
N LEU A 165 8.64 3.42 0.61
CA LEU A 165 9.00 2.07 1.07
C LEU A 165 8.56 1.01 0.05
N PRO A 166 9.47 0.14 -0.45
CA PRO A 166 9.10 -0.95 -1.34
C PRO A 166 8.43 -2.06 -0.52
N LEU A 167 7.11 -2.16 -0.58
CA LEU A 167 6.36 -3.13 0.24
C LEU A 167 5.94 -4.38 -0.54
N ALA A 168 5.79 -4.28 -1.85
CA ALA A 168 5.46 -5.42 -2.68
C ALA A 168 6.21 -5.45 -4.02
N VAL A 169 6.42 -6.66 -4.53
CA VAL A 169 6.79 -6.90 -5.92
C VAL A 169 5.68 -7.68 -6.62
N VAL A 170 5.41 -7.33 -7.87
CA VAL A 170 4.53 -8.08 -8.76
C VAL A 170 5.38 -8.63 -9.89
N GLU A 171 5.42 -9.94 -10.00
CA GLU A 171 6.05 -10.68 -11.09
C GLU A 171 4.96 -11.17 -12.03
N LEU A 172 5.10 -10.84 -13.30
CA LEU A 172 4.12 -11.19 -14.32
C LEU A 172 4.71 -12.29 -15.22
N LYS A 173 3.89 -13.25 -15.61
CA LYS A 173 4.27 -14.27 -16.59
C LYS A 173 3.17 -14.42 -17.63
N LYS A 174 3.53 -14.83 -18.84
CA LYS A 174 2.53 -15.17 -19.85
C LYS A 174 1.78 -16.44 -19.45
N ALA A 175 0.47 -16.54 -19.67
CA ALA A 175 -0.32 -17.75 -19.44
C ALA A 175 -0.04 -18.85 -20.49
N ASP A 176 1.14 -19.46 -20.45
CA ASP A 176 1.52 -20.54 -21.37
C ASP A 176 1.82 -21.88 -20.67
N SER A 177 1.93 -21.93 -19.34
CA SER A 177 2.16 -23.17 -18.60
C SER A 177 1.46 -23.21 -17.23
N ASN A 178 1.05 -24.41 -16.81
CA ASN A 178 0.46 -24.65 -15.48
C ASN A 178 1.45 -24.45 -14.31
N ASP A 179 2.75 -24.24 -14.56
CA ASP A 179 3.80 -24.16 -13.53
C ASP A 179 4.42 -22.75 -13.36
N ASN A 180 3.88 -21.74 -14.06
CA ASN A 180 4.40 -20.36 -14.08
C ASN A 180 4.60 -19.77 -12.68
N ALA A 181 3.70 -20.09 -11.74
CA ALA A 181 3.79 -19.60 -10.38
C ALA A 181 4.94 -20.22 -9.57
N ARG A 182 5.36 -21.46 -9.87
CA ARG A 182 6.54 -22.08 -9.24
C ARG A 182 7.81 -21.50 -9.84
N THR A 183 7.86 -21.34 -11.16
CA THR A 183 9.00 -20.73 -11.87
C THR A 183 9.27 -19.31 -11.37
N ALA A 184 8.25 -18.48 -11.24
CA ALA A 184 8.40 -17.12 -10.70
C ALA A 184 8.86 -17.12 -9.23
N TYR A 185 8.34 -18.05 -8.41
CA TYR A 185 8.81 -18.20 -7.04
C TYR A 185 10.29 -18.59 -7.01
N ASP A 186 10.72 -19.56 -7.81
CA ASP A 186 12.11 -20.01 -7.90
C ASP A 186 13.04 -18.88 -8.40
N GLN A 187 12.58 -18.05 -9.35
CA GLN A 187 13.26 -16.83 -9.79
C GLN A 187 13.46 -15.86 -8.61
N LEU A 188 12.41 -15.57 -7.85
CA LEU A 188 12.49 -14.70 -6.69
C LEU A 188 13.41 -15.27 -5.59
N GLN A 189 13.40 -16.58 -5.37
CA GLN A 189 14.35 -17.23 -4.46
C GLN A 189 15.81 -17.05 -4.94
N GLY A 190 16.04 -17.07 -6.26
CA GLY A 190 17.32 -16.73 -6.86
C GLY A 190 17.74 -15.29 -6.53
N TYR A 191 16.82 -14.34 -6.73
CA TYR A 191 17.08 -12.92 -6.47
C TYR A 191 17.38 -12.71 -4.99
N ARG A 192 16.62 -13.34 -4.09
CA ARG A 192 16.82 -13.27 -2.64
C ARG A 192 18.21 -13.74 -2.21
N ARG A 193 18.72 -14.82 -2.81
CA ARG A 193 20.07 -15.31 -2.51
C ARG A 193 21.16 -14.35 -2.98
N GLU A 194 20.99 -13.76 -4.16
CA GLU A 194 21.99 -12.86 -4.76
C GLU A 194 21.98 -11.45 -4.15
N LEU A 195 20.81 -10.99 -3.69
CA LEU A 195 20.58 -9.66 -3.10
C LEU A 195 20.54 -9.69 -1.57
N LYS A 196 20.98 -10.78 -0.95
CA LYS A 196 20.96 -10.92 0.51
C LYS A 196 21.80 -9.86 1.22
N GLU A 197 22.90 -9.44 0.60
CA GLU A 197 23.83 -8.47 1.17
C GLU A 197 23.42 -7.01 0.95
N THR A 198 22.52 -6.76 -0.01
CA THR A 198 21.95 -5.43 -0.28
C THR A 198 20.69 -5.18 0.54
N GLY A 199 20.25 -6.18 1.32
CA GLY A 199 19.04 -6.20 2.15
C GLY A 199 17.77 -5.70 1.47
N THR A 200 17.71 -5.77 0.14
CA THR A 200 16.52 -5.56 -0.69
C THR A 200 15.30 -6.33 -0.16
N PHE A 201 15.52 -7.57 0.30
CA PHE A 201 14.46 -8.43 0.82
C PHE A 201 14.11 -8.23 2.29
N SER A 202 14.82 -7.33 2.99
CA SER A 202 14.44 -6.95 4.36
C SER A 202 13.19 -6.06 4.38
N THR A 203 12.94 -5.26 3.35
CA THR A 203 11.81 -4.32 3.31
C THR A 203 10.61 -4.84 2.51
N LEU A 204 10.83 -5.74 1.55
CA LEU A 204 9.78 -6.37 0.76
C LEU A 204 8.91 -7.31 1.61
N LEU A 205 7.61 -7.04 1.74
CA LEU A 205 6.70 -7.84 2.56
C LEU A 205 5.83 -8.78 1.73
N VAL A 206 5.48 -8.35 0.52
CA VAL A 206 4.51 -9.05 -0.33
C VAL A 206 5.11 -9.40 -1.67
N THR A 207 4.85 -10.62 -2.13
CA THR A 207 5.11 -11.05 -3.50
C THR A 207 3.79 -11.44 -4.14
N LEU A 208 3.46 -10.81 -5.26
CA LEU A 208 2.38 -11.23 -6.13
C LEU A 208 2.99 -11.86 -7.39
N VAL A 209 2.55 -13.06 -7.73
CA VAL A 209 2.84 -13.67 -9.03
C VAL A 209 1.54 -13.84 -9.77
N SER A 210 1.45 -13.36 -11.01
CA SER A 210 0.25 -13.48 -11.83
C SER A 210 0.58 -13.91 -13.25
N ASP A 211 -0.25 -14.79 -13.82
CA ASP A 211 -0.25 -15.10 -15.25
C ASP A 211 -1.44 -14.45 -16.00
N GLY A 212 -2.18 -13.57 -15.32
CA GLY A 212 -3.42 -12.96 -15.82
C GLY A 212 -4.68 -13.82 -15.64
N ILE A 213 -4.54 -15.12 -15.37
CA ILE A 213 -5.66 -16.04 -15.08
C ILE A 213 -5.70 -16.40 -13.59
N THR A 214 -4.55 -16.62 -13.00
CA THR A 214 -4.34 -16.97 -11.61
C THR A 214 -3.34 -16.02 -10.96
N ALA A 215 -3.51 -15.79 -9.66
CA ALA A 215 -2.55 -15.01 -8.89
C ALA A 215 -2.19 -15.73 -7.58
N ARG A 216 -0.92 -15.67 -7.20
CA ARG A 216 -0.43 -16.13 -5.89
C ARG A 216 0.14 -14.96 -5.13
N LEU A 217 -0.33 -14.74 -3.91
CA LEU A 217 0.12 -13.68 -3.01
C LEU A 217 0.83 -14.31 -1.79
N GLY A 218 2.14 -14.12 -1.69
CA GLY A 218 2.97 -14.66 -0.62
C GLY A 218 3.85 -13.60 0.04
N THR A 219 4.80 -14.08 0.83
CA THR A 219 5.94 -13.28 1.29
C THR A 219 7.16 -13.69 0.46
N PRO A 220 8.23 -12.90 0.41
CA PRO A 220 9.45 -13.32 -0.29
C PRO A 220 10.09 -14.60 0.27
N SER A 221 9.70 -14.98 1.48
CA SER A 221 10.18 -16.13 2.23
C SER A 221 9.34 -17.39 2.11
N ARG A 222 8.05 -17.24 1.79
CA ARG A 222 7.09 -18.34 1.76
C ARG A 222 6.13 -18.15 0.58
N PRO A 223 6.01 -19.14 -0.32
CA PRO A 223 5.05 -19.05 -1.41
C PRO A 223 3.64 -18.97 -0.82
N GLY A 224 2.85 -18.06 -1.38
CA GLY A 224 1.49 -17.80 -0.97
C GLY A 224 0.49 -18.89 -1.35
N SER A 225 -0.71 -18.81 -0.78
CA SER A 225 -1.88 -19.53 -1.29
C SER A 225 -2.22 -19.07 -2.71
N THR A 226 -2.85 -19.96 -3.50
CA THR A 226 -3.33 -19.60 -4.84
C THR A 226 -4.72 -18.98 -4.73
N TRP A 227 -4.92 -17.81 -5.34
CA TRP A 227 -6.25 -17.21 -5.51
C TRP A 227 -6.63 -17.21 -6.99
N PRO A 228 -7.83 -17.69 -7.35
CA PRO A 228 -8.35 -17.51 -8.71
C PRO A 228 -8.70 -16.03 -8.91
N LEU A 229 -8.23 -15.43 -10.00
CA LEU A 229 -8.67 -14.08 -10.38
C LEU A 229 -10.10 -14.18 -10.90
N ALA A 230 -11.06 -13.64 -10.16
CA ALA A 230 -12.45 -13.64 -10.60
C ALA A 230 -12.58 -12.80 -11.88
N ARG A 231 -12.97 -13.42 -12.99
CA ARG A 231 -13.35 -12.70 -14.21
C ARG A 231 -14.40 -11.66 -13.81
N ARG A 232 -14.19 -10.37 -14.13
CA ARG A 232 -15.29 -9.40 -14.11
C ARG A 232 -16.39 -10.01 -14.97
N ARG A 233 -17.47 -10.51 -14.35
CA ARG A 233 -18.72 -10.68 -15.08
C ARG A 233 -19.08 -9.27 -15.50
N ALA A 234 -18.93 -8.96 -16.79
CA ALA A 234 -19.53 -7.78 -17.38
C ALA A 234 -20.96 -7.71 -16.84
N ARG A 235 -21.24 -6.70 -16.01
CA ARG A 235 -22.61 -6.43 -15.60
C ARG A 235 -23.31 -6.08 -16.90
N ARG A 236 -24.05 -7.04 -17.47
CA ARG A 236 -24.99 -6.74 -18.54
C ARG A 236 -25.96 -5.74 -17.92
N HIS A 237 -25.80 -4.48 -18.26
CA HIS A 237 -26.86 -3.51 -18.08
C HIS A 237 -28.01 -3.99 -18.98
N ALA A 238 -28.97 -4.68 -18.37
CA ALA A 238 -30.27 -4.83 -18.98
C ALA A 238 -30.86 -3.41 -19.13
N PRO A 239 -31.39 -3.04 -20.30
CA PRO A 239 -32.00 -1.73 -20.47
C PRO A 239 -33.20 -1.66 -19.52
N GLN A 240 -33.19 -0.68 -18.61
CA GLN A 240 -34.31 -0.45 -17.70
C GLN A 240 -35.51 0.03 -18.52
N GLY A 241 -36.43 -0.90 -18.79
CA GLY A 241 -37.80 -0.57 -19.11
C GLY A 241 -38.44 0.14 -17.92
N ARG A 242 -38.96 1.34 -18.18
CA ARG A 242 -39.80 2.11 -17.27
C ARG A 242 -41.01 1.29 -16.84
N THR A 243 -41.27 1.20 -15.53
CA THR A 243 -42.63 1.33 -14.97
C THR A 243 -42.59 1.64 -13.47
N ALA A 244 -43.09 2.84 -13.17
CA ALA A 244 -43.91 3.24 -12.02
C ALA A 244 -43.75 2.54 -10.65
N GLY A 245 -43.33 3.35 -9.67
CA GLY A 245 -44.08 3.57 -8.43
C GLY A 245 -44.17 2.43 -7.42
N ARG A 246 -43.40 2.54 -6.33
CA ARG A 246 -43.91 2.23 -4.98
C ARG A 246 -42.99 2.81 -3.90
N THR A 247 -43.67 3.40 -2.93
CA THR A 247 -43.20 4.19 -1.79
C THR A 247 -42.47 3.35 -0.74
N CYS A 248 -41.48 3.95 -0.09
CA CYS A 248 -40.86 3.46 1.14
C CYS A 248 -41.86 3.53 2.32
N PRO A 249 -41.88 2.53 3.22
CA PRO A 249 -42.31 2.72 4.60
C PRO A 249 -41.09 2.70 5.54
N GLY A 250 -41.06 3.69 6.43
CA GLY A 250 -40.06 3.80 7.50
C GLY A 250 -40.38 2.96 8.73
N ALA A 251 -39.38 2.92 9.61
CA ALA A 251 -39.42 2.84 11.08
C ALA A 251 -40.58 2.06 11.74
N ASP A 252 -40.26 0.91 12.34
CA ASP A 252 -40.38 0.69 13.79
C ASP A 252 -40.00 -0.75 14.18
N ALA A 253 -39.21 -0.88 15.26
CA ALA A 253 -39.35 -1.89 16.33
C ALA A 253 -38.03 -2.10 17.11
N LEU A 254 -38.00 -1.54 18.32
CA LEU A 254 -37.05 -1.84 19.39
C LEU A 254 -37.53 -3.04 20.22
N ARG A 255 -36.63 -3.99 20.54
CA ARG A 255 -36.20 -4.42 21.91
C ARG A 255 -35.84 -5.92 22.04
N ARG A 256 -34.59 -6.11 22.49
CA ARG A 256 -34.07 -6.93 23.63
C ARG A 256 -34.13 -8.46 23.58
N LEU A 257 -32.94 -9.06 23.75
CA LEU A 257 -32.56 -9.89 24.91
C LEU A 257 -31.01 -9.98 25.05
N ARG A 258 -30.50 -9.80 26.28
CA ARG A 258 -29.17 -10.20 26.78
C ARG A 258 -29.34 -11.63 27.39
N ALA A 259 -28.38 -12.53 27.65
CA ALA A 259 -26.92 -12.48 27.82
C ALA A 259 -26.28 -13.91 27.77
N HIS A 260 -24.96 -13.96 27.49
CA HIS A 260 -23.89 -14.80 28.13
C HIS A 260 -23.70 -16.34 27.86
N PRO A 261 -22.51 -16.94 28.12
CA PRO A 261 -21.42 -17.10 27.13
C PRO A 261 -20.84 -18.55 27.03
N SER A 262 -20.10 -18.89 25.97
CA SER A 262 -19.08 -19.96 26.05
C SER A 262 -18.09 -19.96 24.87
N SER A 263 -16.82 -20.08 25.25
CA SER A 263 -15.66 -20.69 24.60
C SER A 263 -15.69 -20.99 23.09
N GLY A 264 -14.68 -20.47 22.38
CA GLY A 264 -14.25 -21.01 21.09
C GLY A 264 -13.13 -20.16 20.51
N SER A 265 -11.92 -20.71 20.47
CA SER A 265 -10.75 -20.10 19.88
C SER A 265 -10.92 -19.92 18.38
N ASP A 266 -10.97 -18.69 17.89
CA ASP A 266 -10.73 -18.38 16.49
C ASP A 266 -9.66 -17.29 16.37
N ARG A 267 -8.54 -17.68 15.75
CA ARG A 267 -7.47 -16.77 15.34
C ARG A 267 -7.98 -15.98 14.15
N GLU A 268 -8.43 -14.75 14.40
CA GLU A 268 -8.69 -13.79 13.32
C GLU A 268 -7.37 -13.33 12.68
N LEU A 269 -7.23 -13.61 11.39
CA LEU A 269 -6.27 -12.97 10.50
C LEU A 269 -6.71 -11.52 10.23
N PRO A 270 -5.79 -10.55 10.12
CA PRO A 270 -6.16 -9.16 9.88
C PRO A 270 -6.81 -8.99 8.50
N VAL A 271 -8.04 -8.46 8.51
CA VAL A 271 -8.82 -8.06 7.34
C VAL A 271 -8.15 -6.84 6.70
N LEU A 272 -7.37 -7.07 5.65
CA LEU A 272 -6.95 -6.03 4.70
C LEU A 272 -7.94 -6.01 3.53
N LEU A 273 -8.43 -4.81 3.21
CA LEU A 273 -9.28 -4.46 2.07
C LEU A 273 -10.77 -4.83 2.20
N ARG A 274 -11.51 -4.01 2.96
CA ARG A 274 -12.91 -3.71 2.64
C ARG A 274 -13.03 -2.25 2.19
N PRO A 275 -13.61 -1.95 1.02
CA PRO A 275 -13.92 -0.58 0.64
C PRO A 275 -15.08 -0.08 1.51
N GLY A 276 -14.77 0.80 2.46
CA GLY A 276 -15.76 1.48 3.28
C GLY A 276 -16.49 2.55 2.47
N VAL A 277 -17.71 2.27 2.03
CA VAL A 277 -18.64 3.31 1.57
C VAL A 277 -19.19 4.00 2.82
N GLY A 278 -18.59 5.13 3.18
CA GLY A 278 -19.00 5.96 4.32
C GLY A 278 -19.25 7.39 3.89
N CYS A 279 -20.44 7.65 3.35
CA CYS A 279 -20.94 8.99 3.06
C CYS A 279 -21.08 9.79 4.37
N ARG A 280 -20.20 10.76 4.66
CA ARG A 280 -20.41 11.73 5.75
C ARG A 280 -21.09 12.97 5.20
N ARG A 281 -22.22 13.33 5.79
CA ARG A 281 -22.92 14.60 5.55
C ARG A 281 -22.12 15.76 6.14
N HIS A 282 -21.92 16.80 5.34
CA HIS A 282 -21.48 18.12 5.79
C HIS A 282 -22.52 18.72 6.74
N GLY A 283 -22.08 19.12 7.93
CA GLY A 283 -22.79 20.07 8.79
C GLY A 283 -22.09 21.42 8.68
N GLU A 284 -22.78 22.39 8.09
CA GLU A 284 -22.32 23.76 7.88
C GLU A 284 -21.98 24.47 9.20
N ALA A 285 -20.92 25.26 9.15
CA ALA A 285 -20.61 26.29 10.12
C ALA A 285 -21.60 27.46 9.99
N ARG A 286 -22.11 27.97 11.12
CA ARG A 286 -22.58 29.36 11.23
C ARG A 286 -21.93 30.04 12.42
N GLN A 287 -21.32 31.18 12.12
CA GLN A 287 -20.74 32.16 13.03
C GLN A 287 -21.85 32.99 13.72
N GLY A 288 -21.58 33.52 14.93
CA GLY A 288 -22.45 34.54 15.54
C GLY A 288 -22.25 34.86 17.02
N ALA A 289 -21.08 35.41 17.39
CA ALA A 289 -20.82 36.47 18.40
C ALA A 289 -21.41 36.35 19.86
N PRO A 290 -21.08 37.26 20.82
CA PRO A 290 -20.34 36.90 22.03
C PRO A 290 -21.18 36.94 23.32
N VAL A 291 -20.86 36.08 24.29
CA VAL A 291 -21.41 36.18 25.65
C VAL A 291 -20.32 36.67 26.60
N HIS A 292 -20.53 37.89 27.09
CA HIS A 292 -19.86 38.48 28.24
C HIS A 292 -19.79 37.49 29.43
N ARG A 293 -18.58 37.22 29.94
CA ARG A 293 -18.40 36.79 31.32
C ARG A 293 -17.57 37.81 32.08
N ARG A 294 -18.21 38.37 33.09
CA ARG A 294 -17.64 39.22 34.13
C ARG A 294 -16.54 38.45 34.87
N GLN A 295 -15.34 39.02 34.94
CA GLN A 295 -14.39 38.74 36.02
C GLN A 295 -14.38 39.99 36.91
N CYS A 296 -14.79 39.84 38.16
CA CYS A 296 -14.56 40.84 39.20
C CYS A 296 -13.19 40.55 39.81
N SER A 297 -12.23 41.41 39.53
CA SER A 297 -10.95 41.52 40.25
C SER A 297 -11.11 42.54 41.39
N ARG A 298 -10.50 42.23 42.54
CA ARG A 298 -10.41 43.03 43.76
C ARG A 298 -9.81 44.43 43.54
N PRO A 299 -10.08 45.42 44.43
CA PRO A 299 -9.09 46.41 44.81
C PRO A 299 -8.41 46.01 46.13
N GLY A 300 -7.12 46.31 46.25
CA GLY A 300 -6.31 46.05 47.43
C GLY A 300 -6.49 47.06 48.55
N HIS A 301 -6.12 46.62 49.75
CA HIS A 301 -5.21 47.26 50.69
C HIS A 301 -4.62 46.17 51.59
#